data_AF-A0A6I9PZZ3-F1
#
_entry.id   AF-A0A6I9PZZ3-F1
#
_cell.length_a   1.000
_cell.length_b   1.000
_cell.length_c   1.000
_cell.angle_alpha   90.00
_cell.angle_beta   90.00
_cell.angle_gamma   90.00
#
_symmetry.space_group_name_H-M   'P 1'
#
loop_
_entity.id
_entity.type
_entity.pdbx_description
1 polymer ?
#
loop_
_entity_poly.entity_id
_entity_poly.type
_entity_poly.pdbx_seq_one_letter_code
_entity_poly.pdbx_strand_id
1 'polypeptide(L)'
;MGLSLTRAAQWTPASSGTGKLESTPMNESLLKEILSFAEQFGSQHPQEALHVFQEPLQWSTTLVASDFKTDYDISDSDVKSNERDSEGLPLLQLSPPTVSVRSFSQLSKLIHLAEDKKVEEVQACLEENRYPVVKILGSSVASILQGEDTDTDVLSLVDKVKDQGKDSEVKVKLFLLLQNLDNKLLSKCLEEIAGKIRLDPTAVKNEVDSLKQSSIEGEKRVLKSIRYTSDYIFSNGCRAPPWRQVHREMCYLVIEPCDTETLCVTCSTAGVFINGMGRIQTDLKNPGEAFTVNTSQGERPPNSSVT
;
A
#
# COMPACT_ATOMS: atom_id res chain seq x y z
N MET A 1 12.68 -4.11 -0.42
CA MET A 1 12.11 -2.82 -0.87
C MET A 1 12.63 -2.46 -2.24
N GLY A 2 12.12 -3.10 -3.30
CA GLY A 2 12.68 -2.96 -4.65
C GLY A 2 11.73 -2.35 -5.67
N LEU A 3 10.44 -2.69 -5.59
CA LEU A 3 9.45 -2.28 -6.59
C LEU A 3 8.17 -1.74 -5.96
N SER A 4 7.72 -2.31 -4.84
CA SER A 4 6.43 -1.92 -4.24
C SER A 4 6.48 -0.52 -3.62
N LEU A 5 7.52 -0.15 -2.87
CA LEU A 5 7.62 1.23 -2.35
C LEU A 5 7.78 2.26 -3.47
N THR A 6 8.63 1.96 -4.45
CA THR A 6 8.86 2.83 -5.62
C THR A 6 7.57 3.04 -6.42
N ARG A 7 6.68 2.04 -6.50
CA ARG A 7 5.40 2.11 -7.21
C ARG A 7 4.26 2.68 -6.36
N ALA A 8 4.23 2.40 -5.06
CA ALA A 8 3.11 2.73 -4.18
C ALA A 8 3.28 4.07 -3.45
N ALA A 9 4.52 4.49 -3.18
CA ALA A 9 4.78 5.79 -2.58
C ALA A 9 4.55 6.91 -3.59
N GLN A 10 4.11 8.05 -3.08
CA GLN A 10 3.91 9.25 -3.89
C GLN A 10 5.22 10.05 -3.97
N TRP A 11 5.69 10.30 -5.18
CA TRP A 11 6.96 10.97 -5.44
C TRP A 11 6.72 12.29 -6.16
N THR A 12 7.41 13.34 -5.73
CA THR A 12 7.40 14.61 -6.43
C THR A 12 8.02 14.44 -7.83
N PRO A 13 7.38 14.98 -8.88
CA PRO A 13 7.97 15.00 -10.22
C PRO A 13 9.21 15.89 -10.20
N ALA A 14 10.37 15.31 -10.48
CA ALA A 14 11.61 16.07 -10.50
C ALA A 14 11.78 16.79 -11.85
N SER A 15 11.98 18.10 -11.81
CA SER A 15 12.32 18.88 -13.01
C SER A 15 13.77 18.69 -13.47
N SER A 16 14.66 18.14 -12.63
CA SER A 16 16.08 17.90 -12.99
C SER A 16 16.85 16.93 -12.05
N GLY A 17 16.20 16.00 -11.34
CA GLY A 17 16.89 15.15 -10.36
C GLY A 17 16.12 13.92 -9.86
N THR A 18 16.60 13.30 -8.77
CA THR A 18 15.91 12.22 -8.06
C THR A 18 14.68 12.77 -7.35
N GLY A 19 13.47 12.29 -7.69
CA GLY A 19 12.22 12.74 -7.05
C GLY A 19 12.23 12.45 -5.54
N LYS A 20 11.74 13.40 -4.74
CA LYS A 20 11.61 13.30 -3.28
C LYS A 20 10.28 12.65 -2.89
N LEU A 21 10.23 12.00 -1.74
CA LEU A 21 8.99 11.47 -1.18
C LEU A 21 8.07 12.63 -0.79
N GLU A 22 6.82 12.60 -1.27
CA GLU A 22 5.83 13.61 -0.92
C GLU A 22 5.40 13.47 0.54
N SER A 23 5.18 14.60 1.21
CA SER A 23 4.63 14.64 2.58
C SER A 23 3.13 14.34 2.56
N THR A 24 2.79 13.06 2.43
CA THR A 24 1.39 12.59 2.47
C THR A 24 1.17 11.62 3.62
N PRO A 25 -0.06 11.54 4.19
CA PRO A 25 -0.34 10.63 5.31
C PRO A 25 -0.01 9.16 5.01
N MET A 26 -0.19 8.74 3.75
CA MET A 26 0.20 7.41 3.28
C MET A 26 1.71 7.22 3.37
N ASN A 27 2.49 8.15 2.81
CA ASN A 27 3.95 8.06 2.83
C ASN A 27 4.49 8.08 4.25
N GLU A 28 3.95 8.92 5.14
CA GLU A 28 4.29 8.93 6.56
C GLU A 28 3.99 7.58 7.24
N SER A 29 2.84 6.98 6.92
CA SER A 29 2.44 5.66 7.43
C SER A 29 3.38 4.54 6.98
N LEU A 30 3.87 4.60 5.73
CA LEU A 30 4.86 3.67 5.20
C LEU A 30 6.24 3.87 5.82
N LEU A 31 6.70 5.12 5.95
CA LEU A 31 7.96 5.47 6.60
C LEU A 31 8.01 4.96 8.04
N LYS A 32 6.90 5.08 8.79
CA LYS A 32 6.78 4.54 10.15
C LYS A 32 6.91 3.02 10.22
N GLU A 33 6.37 2.29 9.24
CA GLU A 33 6.53 0.83 9.17
C GLU A 33 7.97 0.42 8.87
N ILE A 34 8.62 1.12 7.95
CA ILE A 34 10.03 0.89 7.61
C ILE A 34 10.94 1.22 8.79
N LEU A 35 10.66 2.34 9.47
CA LEU A 35 11.35 2.76 10.67
C LEU A 35 11.25 1.68 11.76
N SER A 36 10.02 1.24 12.07
CA SER A 36 9.77 0.17 13.04
C SER A 36 10.51 -1.13 12.69
N PHE A 37 10.50 -1.51 11.40
CA PHE A 37 11.27 -2.65 10.93
C PHE A 37 12.77 -2.48 11.16
N ALA A 38 13.35 -1.33 10.79
CA ALA A 38 14.77 -1.07 10.93
C ALA A 38 15.23 -0.97 12.38
N GLU A 39 14.42 -0.38 13.27
CA GLU A 39 14.68 -0.33 14.71
C GLU A 39 14.71 -1.73 15.32
N GLN A 40 13.70 -2.55 15.01
CA GLN A 40 13.52 -3.86 15.63
C GLN A 40 14.41 -4.95 14.99
N PHE A 41 14.96 -4.70 13.80
CA PHE A 41 15.68 -5.70 13.01
C PHE A 41 16.80 -6.39 13.81
N GLY A 42 17.64 -5.61 14.50
CA GLY A 42 18.76 -6.14 15.28
C GLY A 42 18.33 -7.05 16.43
N SER A 43 17.16 -6.79 17.02
CA SER A 43 16.62 -7.59 18.12
C SER A 43 15.88 -8.85 17.64
N GLN A 44 15.20 -8.78 16.50
CA GLN A 44 14.39 -9.88 15.96
C GLN A 44 15.22 -10.85 15.10
N HIS A 45 16.25 -10.32 14.42
CA HIS A 45 17.06 -11.03 13.43
C HIS A 45 18.56 -10.77 13.68
N PRO A 46 19.11 -11.20 14.82
CA PRO A 46 20.46 -10.83 15.23
C PRO A 46 21.55 -11.40 14.30
N GLN A 47 21.32 -12.54 13.66
CA GLN A 47 22.28 -13.13 12.72
C GLN A 47 22.32 -12.36 11.40
N GLU A 48 21.13 -12.05 10.87
CA GLU A 48 20.96 -11.29 9.64
C GLU A 48 21.40 -9.83 9.82
N ALA A 49 21.28 -9.29 11.04
CA ALA A 49 21.69 -7.92 11.34
C ALA A 49 23.20 -7.69 11.22
N LEU A 50 24.00 -8.74 11.43
CA LEU A 50 25.46 -8.73 11.28
C LEU A 50 25.91 -8.90 9.83
N HIS A 51 24.99 -9.18 8.91
CA HIS A 51 25.33 -9.32 7.49
C HIS A 51 25.91 -8.02 6.95
N VAL A 52 27.08 -8.10 6.32
CA VAL A 52 27.75 -6.97 5.69
C VAL A 52 27.18 -6.78 4.29
N PHE A 53 26.67 -5.59 4.03
CA PHE A 53 26.09 -5.23 2.74
C PHE A 53 27.14 -5.26 1.65
N GLN A 54 26.74 -5.68 0.45
CA GLN A 54 27.63 -5.69 -0.71
C GLN A 54 28.07 -4.27 -1.13
N GLU A 55 27.17 -3.31 -1.04
CA GLU A 55 27.42 -1.88 -1.20
C GLU A 55 26.82 -1.12 -0.02
N PRO A 56 27.48 -0.05 0.47
CA PRO A 56 26.95 0.74 1.56
C PRO A 56 25.67 1.48 1.17
N LEU A 57 24.75 1.58 2.11
CA LEU A 57 23.67 2.56 2.05
C LEU A 57 24.26 3.92 2.43
N GLN A 58 24.07 4.90 1.56
CA GLN A 58 24.65 6.23 1.73
C GLN A 58 23.57 7.29 1.58
N TRP A 59 23.55 8.25 2.49
CA TRP A 59 22.64 9.40 2.40
C TRP A 59 23.20 10.62 3.11
N SER A 60 22.63 11.78 2.79
CA SER A 60 22.89 13.03 3.50
C SER A 60 22.16 13.03 4.84
N THR A 61 22.90 13.16 5.94
CA THR A 61 22.38 13.14 7.30
C THR A 61 22.48 14.51 7.96
N THR A 62 21.61 14.75 8.94
CA THR A 62 21.71 15.92 9.83
C THR A 62 22.45 15.62 11.13
N LEU A 63 22.86 14.37 11.33
CA LEU A 63 23.64 13.94 12.48
C LEU A 63 25.06 14.51 12.41
N VAL A 64 25.55 14.92 13.57
CA VAL A 64 26.89 15.46 13.77
C VAL A 64 27.70 14.55 14.69
N ALA A 65 29.03 14.70 14.68
CA ALA A 65 29.92 13.88 15.48
C ALA A 65 29.57 13.85 16.99
N SER A 66 29.00 14.94 17.53
CA SER A 66 28.56 15.01 18.93
C SER A 66 27.36 14.12 19.27
N ASP A 67 26.61 13.65 18.27
CA ASP A 67 25.47 12.75 18.47
C ASP A 67 25.93 11.31 18.72
N PHE A 68 27.20 10.99 18.40
CA PHE A 68 27.78 9.66 18.55
C PHE A 68 28.43 9.48 19.93
N LYS A 69 28.37 8.23 20.43
CA LYS A 69 28.84 7.83 21.77
C LYS A 69 30.20 7.11 21.70
N THR A 70 30.67 6.63 22.85
CA THR A 70 31.97 5.95 23.04
C THR A 70 32.20 4.69 22.19
N ASP A 71 31.15 4.16 21.56
CA ASP A 71 31.23 2.98 20.68
C ASP A 71 31.77 3.32 19.28
N TYR A 72 32.11 4.58 19.05
CA TYR A 72 32.62 5.11 17.80
C TYR A 72 33.96 5.83 18.00
N ASP A 73 34.82 5.70 17.00
CA ASP A 73 36.05 6.47 16.86
C ASP A 73 35.71 7.82 16.20
N ILE A 74 35.89 8.91 16.93
CA ILE A 74 35.54 10.26 16.51
C ILE A 74 36.83 11.04 16.26
N SER A 75 37.05 11.43 15.01
CA SER A 75 38.20 12.24 14.58
C SER A 75 37.69 13.54 13.98
N ASP A 76 37.81 14.64 14.73
CA ASP A 76 37.26 15.95 14.38
C ASP A 76 35.75 15.90 14.08
N SER A 77 35.37 15.83 12.81
CA SER A 77 34.01 15.74 12.31
C SER A 77 33.65 14.37 11.73
N ASP A 78 34.64 13.50 11.50
CA ASP A 78 34.43 12.15 11.00
C ASP A 78 34.15 11.18 12.14
N VAL A 79 33.25 10.23 11.91
CA VAL A 79 32.93 9.17 12.87
C VAL A 79 33.05 7.81 12.20
N LYS A 80 33.67 6.85 12.87
CA LYS A 80 33.79 5.46 12.39
C LYS A 80 33.35 4.48 13.47
N SER A 81 32.64 3.42 13.08
CA SER A 81 32.33 2.34 14.02
C SER A 81 33.57 1.56 14.41
N ASN A 82 33.60 1.09 15.66
CA ASN A 82 34.59 0.11 16.11
C ASN A 82 34.41 -1.24 15.41
N GLU A 83 33.17 -1.60 15.06
CA GLU A 83 32.85 -2.78 14.26
C GLU A 83 33.36 -2.61 12.82
N ARG A 84 34.03 -3.66 12.32
CA ARG A 84 34.66 -3.69 10.99
C ARG A 84 34.29 -4.97 10.25
N ASP A 85 34.31 -4.92 8.93
CA ASP A 85 34.18 -6.10 8.08
C ASP A 85 35.49 -6.93 8.05
N SER A 86 35.47 -8.02 7.28
CA SER A 86 36.64 -8.90 7.10
C SER A 86 37.84 -8.22 6.44
N GLU A 87 37.63 -7.10 5.75
CA GLU A 87 38.68 -6.30 5.12
C GLU A 87 39.20 -5.18 6.05
N GLY A 88 38.61 -5.05 7.24
CA GLY A 88 38.97 -4.05 8.24
C GLY A 88 38.34 -2.68 7.98
N LEU A 89 37.37 -2.58 7.07
CA LEU A 89 36.61 -1.35 6.82
C LEU A 89 35.50 -1.20 7.88
N PRO A 90 35.25 0.02 8.38
CA PRO A 90 34.21 0.25 9.37
C PRO A 90 32.80 -0.01 8.80
N LEU A 91 31.92 -0.60 9.60
CA LEU A 91 30.54 -0.87 9.22
C LEU A 91 29.64 0.39 9.22
N LEU A 92 30.06 1.45 9.90
CA LEU A 92 29.47 2.78 9.83
C LEU A 92 30.58 3.82 9.69
N GLN A 93 30.40 4.74 8.74
CA GLN A 93 31.24 5.91 8.58
C GLN A 93 30.38 7.14 8.37
N LEU A 94 30.59 8.17 9.17
CA LEU A 94 30.09 9.52 8.95
C LEU A 94 31.25 10.38 8.45
N SER A 95 31.06 10.99 7.29
CA SER A 95 31.91 12.04 6.76
C SER A 95 30.99 13.17 6.29
N PRO A 96 30.71 14.16 7.16
CA PRO A 96 29.64 15.12 6.94
C PRO A 96 29.70 15.80 5.56
N PRO A 97 28.55 15.95 4.86
CA PRO A 97 27.20 15.65 5.33
C PRO A 97 26.75 14.20 5.12
N THR A 98 27.64 13.30 4.65
CA THR A 98 27.25 11.96 4.20
C THR A 98 27.53 10.91 5.27
N VAL A 99 26.53 10.06 5.51
CA VAL A 99 26.71 8.83 6.30
C VAL A 99 26.65 7.60 5.40
N SER A 100 27.44 6.59 5.76
CA SER A 100 27.60 5.33 5.04
C SER A 100 27.45 4.18 6.01
N VAL A 101 26.46 3.31 5.78
CA VAL A 101 26.14 2.16 6.63
C VAL A 101 26.22 0.86 5.83
N ARG A 102 26.89 -0.15 6.40
CA ARG A 102 27.14 -1.46 5.78
C ARG A 102 26.50 -2.64 6.52
N SER A 103 25.69 -2.41 7.55
CA SER A 103 24.95 -3.49 8.22
C SER A 103 23.65 -2.99 8.84
N PHE A 104 22.68 -3.89 9.02
CA PHE A 104 21.46 -3.57 9.74
C PHE A 104 21.69 -3.33 11.24
N SER A 105 22.73 -3.96 11.82
CA SER A 105 23.12 -3.71 13.22
C SER A 105 23.50 -2.24 13.43
N GLN A 106 24.31 -1.67 12.53
CA GLN A 106 24.69 -0.26 12.60
C GLN A 106 23.54 0.67 12.18
N LEU A 107 22.70 0.26 11.23
CA LEU A 107 21.53 1.03 10.85
C LEU A 107 20.57 1.21 12.03
N SER A 108 20.27 0.13 12.76
CA SER A 108 19.41 0.18 13.96
C SER A 108 20.01 1.10 15.03
N LYS A 109 21.32 0.99 15.30
CA LYS A 109 22.04 1.88 16.24
C LYS A 109 21.94 3.36 15.81
N LEU A 110 22.20 3.66 14.54
CA LEU A 110 22.12 5.03 14.01
C LEU A 110 20.70 5.59 14.16
N ILE A 111 19.67 4.81 13.83
CA ILE A 111 18.28 5.24 13.99
C ILE A 111 17.98 5.52 15.48
N HIS A 112 18.46 4.69 16.40
CA HIS A 112 18.30 4.96 17.83
C HIS A 112 19.04 6.23 18.30
N LEU A 113 20.16 6.60 17.67
CA LEU A 113 20.88 7.86 17.94
C LEU A 113 20.15 9.09 17.40
N ALA A 114 19.39 8.95 16.32
CA ALA A 114 18.70 10.08 15.68
C ALA A 114 17.51 10.64 16.49
N GLU A 115 17.11 10.00 17.60
CA GLU A 115 16.05 10.46 18.51
C GLU A 115 14.76 10.93 17.84
N ASP A 116 14.55 12.24 17.71
CA ASP A 116 13.38 12.89 17.09
C ASP A 116 13.46 12.93 15.56
N LYS A 117 14.66 12.81 14.99
CA LYS A 117 14.95 12.92 13.54
C LYS A 117 14.89 11.59 12.78
N LYS A 118 14.36 10.54 13.42
CA LYS A 118 14.37 9.17 12.89
C LYS A 118 13.69 9.04 11.53
N VAL A 119 12.56 9.72 11.37
CA VAL A 119 11.76 9.62 10.14
C VAL A 119 12.48 10.32 9.00
N GLU A 120 13.10 11.47 9.27
CA GLU A 120 13.90 12.22 8.31
C GLU A 120 15.12 11.41 7.82
N GLU A 121 15.83 10.76 8.74
CA GLU A 121 16.99 9.92 8.36
C GLU A 121 16.57 8.70 7.53
N VAL A 122 15.47 8.02 7.89
CA VAL A 122 14.93 6.92 7.07
C VAL A 122 14.48 7.43 5.70
N GLN A 123 13.82 8.58 5.65
CA GLN A 123 13.40 9.19 4.39
C GLN A 123 14.60 9.52 3.49
N ALA A 124 15.61 10.23 4.01
CA ALA A 124 16.83 10.57 3.28
C ALA A 124 17.56 9.31 2.77
N CYS A 125 17.64 8.28 3.61
CA CYS A 125 18.18 6.98 3.21
C CYS A 125 17.43 6.39 2.02
N LEU A 126 16.10 6.43 1.98
CA LEU A 126 15.32 5.86 0.89
C LEU A 126 15.38 6.70 -0.40
N GLU A 127 15.43 8.02 -0.27
CA GLU A 127 15.54 8.94 -1.41
C GLU A 127 16.86 8.77 -2.15
N GLU A 128 17.97 8.60 -1.41
CA GLU A 128 19.31 8.44 -1.99
C GLU A 128 19.66 6.97 -2.34
N ASN A 129 18.88 5.99 -1.84
CA ASN A 129 19.05 4.57 -2.14
C ASN A 129 17.78 3.96 -2.73
N ARG A 130 17.51 4.23 -4.02
CA ARG A 130 16.33 3.71 -4.77
C ARG A 130 16.20 2.19 -4.78
N TYR A 131 17.33 1.47 -4.70
CA TYR A 131 17.38 0.00 -4.75
C TYR A 131 18.21 -0.56 -3.60
N PRO A 132 17.77 -0.39 -2.34
CA PRO A 132 18.55 -0.76 -1.17
C PRO A 132 18.77 -2.28 -1.11
N VAL A 133 17.82 -3.09 -1.62
CA VAL A 133 17.96 -4.56 -1.67
C VAL A 133 19.15 -4.99 -2.52
N VAL A 134 19.39 -4.31 -3.65
CA VAL A 134 20.51 -4.63 -4.55
C VAL A 134 21.83 -4.25 -3.89
N LYS A 135 21.88 -3.12 -3.17
CA LYS A 135 23.05 -2.72 -2.40
C LYS A 135 23.34 -3.69 -1.24
N ILE A 136 22.31 -4.16 -0.55
CA ILE A 136 22.44 -5.06 0.59
C ILE A 136 22.88 -6.47 0.13
N LEU A 137 22.18 -7.06 -0.84
CA LEU A 137 22.32 -8.48 -1.19
C LEU A 137 23.14 -8.73 -2.46
N GLY A 138 23.37 -7.70 -3.29
CA GLY A 138 24.11 -7.81 -4.53
C GLY A 138 23.30 -7.90 -5.81
N SER A 139 24.03 -7.79 -6.92
CA SER A 139 23.50 -7.88 -8.29
C SER A 139 22.97 -9.27 -8.65
N SER A 140 23.41 -10.33 -7.98
CA SER A 140 22.90 -11.69 -8.17
C SER A 140 21.40 -11.78 -7.88
N VAL A 141 20.93 -11.03 -6.87
CA VAL A 141 19.51 -10.95 -6.47
C VAL A 141 18.73 -9.94 -7.33
N ALA A 142 19.40 -8.95 -7.92
CA ALA A 142 18.77 -7.98 -8.82
C ALA A 142 18.12 -8.64 -10.04
N SER A 143 18.72 -9.72 -10.57
CA SER A 143 18.17 -10.49 -11.69
C SER A 143 16.85 -11.19 -11.36
N ILE A 144 16.60 -11.47 -10.09
CA ILE A 144 15.41 -12.19 -9.60
C ILE A 144 14.27 -11.19 -9.35
N LEU A 145 14.60 -9.97 -8.92
CA LEU A 145 13.63 -8.88 -8.76
C LEU A 145 13.10 -8.34 -10.10
N GLN A 146 13.76 -8.64 -11.23
CA GLN A 146 13.38 -8.18 -12.57
C GLN A 146 12.64 -9.25 -13.41
N GLY A 147 12.55 -10.49 -12.94
CA GLY A 147 11.81 -11.56 -13.61
C GLY A 147 10.30 -11.35 -13.44
N GLU A 148 9.57 -11.32 -14.56
CA GLU A 148 8.12 -11.05 -14.64
C GLU A 148 7.24 -12.23 -14.18
N ASP A 149 7.82 -13.36 -13.76
CA ASP A 149 7.08 -14.52 -13.29
C ASP A 149 6.73 -14.39 -11.80
N THR A 150 5.43 -14.34 -11.53
CA THR A 150 4.79 -14.08 -10.23
C THR A 150 4.99 -15.17 -9.16
N ASP A 151 5.71 -16.24 -9.48
CA ASP A 151 6.17 -17.21 -8.49
C ASP A 151 7.66 -16.96 -8.26
N THR A 152 7.97 -16.12 -7.25
CA THR A 152 9.31 -15.95 -6.73
C THR A 152 9.78 -17.31 -6.22
N ASP A 153 10.41 -18.10 -7.08
CA ASP A 153 10.82 -19.44 -6.71
C ASP A 153 12.00 -19.31 -5.74
N VAL A 154 11.69 -19.30 -4.45
CA VAL A 154 12.67 -19.32 -3.35
C VAL A 154 13.68 -20.45 -3.57
N LEU A 155 13.27 -21.52 -4.25
CA LEU A 155 14.14 -22.63 -4.67
C LEU A 155 15.19 -22.19 -5.70
N SER A 156 14.86 -21.32 -6.65
CA SER A 156 15.82 -20.76 -7.61
C SER A 156 16.86 -19.84 -6.95
N LEU A 157 16.49 -19.15 -5.87
CA LEU A 157 17.40 -18.40 -5.01
C LEU A 157 18.32 -19.34 -4.25
N VAL A 158 17.75 -20.35 -3.59
CA VAL A 158 18.54 -21.36 -2.89
C VAL A 158 19.50 -22.07 -3.84
N ASP A 159 19.08 -22.39 -5.07
CA ASP A 159 19.91 -23.06 -6.07
C ASP A 159 21.03 -22.18 -6.64
N LYS A 160 20.79 -20.87 -6.83
CA LYS A 160 21.84 -19.93 -7.29
C LYS A 160 22.84 -19.54 -6.19
N VAL A 161 22.45 -19.65 -4.92
CA VAL A 161 23.28 -19.25 -3.78
C VAL A 161 23.96 -20.46 -3.10
N LYS A 162 23.61 -21.70 -3.51
CA LYS A 162 24.19 -22.97 -3.01
C LYS A 162 25.71 -23.08 -3.12
N ASP A 163 26.36 -22.32 -4.00
CA ASP A 163 27.82 -22.34 -4.19
C ASP A 163 28.63 -21.46 -3.20
N GLN A 164 27.99 -20.81 -2.19
CA GLN A 164 28.67 -19.82 -1.32
C GLN A 164 28.67 -20.09 0.20
N GLY A 165 28.39 -21.31 0.67
CA GLY A 165 28.56 -21.68 2.09
C GLY A 165 27.58 -20.97 3.06
N LYS A 166 27.96 -20.76 4.34
CA LYS A 166 27.05 -20.23 5.39
C LYS A 166 26.51 -18.81 5.13
N ASP A 167 27.22 -18.00 4.34
CA ASP A 167 26.78 -16.66 3.95
C ASP A 167 25.54 -16.71 3.04
N SER A 168 25.36 -17.81 2.30
CA SER A 168 24.19 -18.03 1.43
C SER A 168 22.87 -18.09 2.20
N GLU A 169 22.85 -18.79 3.33
CA GLU A 169 21.64 -18.99 4.12
C GLU A 169 21.17 -17.66 4.74
N VAL A 170 22.11 -16.85 5.23
CA VAL A 170 21.83 -15.53 5.80
C VAL A 170 21.29 -14.60 4.72
N LYS A 171 21.88 -14.59 3.51
CA LYS A 171 21.37 -13.80 2.38
C LYS A 171 19.95 -14.20 1.96
N VAL A 172 19.65 -15.51 1.93
CA VAL A 172 18.30 -16.01 1.61
C VAL A 172 17.29 -15.59 2.68
N LYS A 173 17.63 -15.73 3.96
CA LYS A 173 16.76 -15.26 5.06
C LYS A 173 16.53 -13.76 4.99
N LEU A 174 17.60 -12.98 4.78
CA LEU A 174 17.52 -11.54 4.65
C LEU A 174 16.64 -11.11 3.46
N PHE A 175 16.74 -11.81 2.32
CA PHE A 175 15.85 -11.60 1.18
C PHE A 175 14.38 -11.84 1.55
N LEU A 176 14.06 -12.96 2.20
CA LEU A 176 12.70 -13.28 2.62
C LEU A 176 12.12 -12.25 3.59
N LEU A 177 12.93 -11.76 4.54
CA LEU A 177 12.53 -10.69 5.46
C LEU A 177 12.21 -9.38 4.73
N LEU A 178 13.06 -9.01 3.78
CA LEU A 178 12.86 -7.81 2.96
C LEU A 178 11.64 -7.94 2.03
N GLN A 179 11.34 -9.14 1.54
CA GLN A 179 10.14 -9.44 0.75
C GLN A 179 8.87 -9.41 1.61
N ASN A 180 8.93 -9.95 2.83
CA ASN A 180 7.81 -9.90 3.76
C ASN A 180 7.46 -8.45 4.15
N LEU A 181 8.48 -7.61 4.39
CA LEU A 181 8.28 -6.18 4.59
C LEU A 181 7.60 -5.54 3.36
N ASP A 182 8.08 -5.85 2.15
CA ASP A 182 7.54 -5.31 0.90
C ASP A 182 6.04 -5.65 0.72
N ASN A 183 5.66 -6.91 1.00
CA ASN A 183 4.26 -7.37 0.99
C ASN A 183 3.41 -6.67 2.07
N LYS A 184 3.97 -6.46 3.27
CA LYS A 184 3.30 -5.74 4.36
C LYS A 184 3.04 -4.28 3.97
N LEU A 185 4.01 -3.62 3.34
CA LEU A 185 3.85 -2.25 2.86
C LEU A 185 2.79 -2.18 1.76
N LEU A 186 2.82 -3.10 0.80
CA LEU A 186 1.84 -3.15 -0.30
C LEU A 186 0.41 -3.38 0.21
N SER A 187 0.21 -4.33 1.12
CA SER A 187 -1.12 -4.60 1.70
C SER A 187 -1.67 -3.38 2.44
N LYS A 188 -0.83 -2.69 3.22
CA LYS A 188 -1.22 -1.44 3.90
C LYS A 188 -1.61 -0.33 2.91
N CYS A 189 -0.86 -0.18 1.82
CA CYS A 189 -1.24 0.74 0.74
C CYS A 189 -2.60 0.39 0.14
N LEU A 190 -2.83 -0.89 -0.16
CA LEU A 190 -4.10 -1.36 -0.73
C LEU A 190 -5.27 -1.13 0.22
N GLU A 191 -5.08 -1.34 1.53
CA GLU A 191 -6.11 -1.07 2.54
C GLU A 191 -6.47 0.41 2.61
N GLU A 192 -5.50 1.32 2.60
CA GLU A 192 -5.76 2.75 2.67
C GLU A 192 -6.37 3.28 1.35
N ILE A 193 -5.94 2.75 0.19
CA ILE A 193 -6.58 3.03 -1.10
C ILE A 193 -8.02 2.52 -1.11
N ALA A 194 -8.25 1.28 -0.67
CA ALA A 194 -9.59 0.71 -0.58
C ALA A 194 -10.48 1.46 0.43
N GLY A 195 -9.90 2.02 1.50
CA GLY A 195 -10.59 2.89 2.44
C GLY A 195 -11.05 4.20 1.80
N LYS A 196 -10.19 4.83 0.98
CA LYS A 196 -10.48 6.09 0.28
C LYS A 196 -11.47 5.95 -0.89
N ILE A 197 -11.52 4.79 -1.55
CA ILE A 197 -12.38 4.54 -2.73
C ILE A 197 -13.81 4.14 -2.33
N ARG A 198 -14.07 3.82 -1.06
CA ARG A 198 -15.40 3.37 -0.64
C ARG A 198 -16.39 4.52 -0.60
N LEU A 199 -17.48 4.37 -1.36
CA LEU A 199 -18.66 5.23 -1.20
C LEU A 199 -19.24 5.02 0.21
N ASP A 200 -19.49 6.12 0.91
CA ASP A 200 -20.14 6.12 2.21
C ASP A 200 -21.64 6.52 2.10
N PRO A 201 -22.50 6.08 3.04
CA PRO A 201 -23.94 6.38 2.98
C PRO A 201 -24.28 7.88 3.00
N THR A 202 -23.47 8.69 3.66
CA THR A 202 -23.59 10.16 3.74
C THR A 202 -23.24 10.80 2.42
N ALA A 203 -22.15 10.37 1.75
CA ALA A 203 -21.80 10.84 0.41
C ALA A 203 -22.92 10.53 -0.59
N VAL A 204 -23.45 9.30 -0.58
CA VAL A 204 -24.60 8.92 -1.43
C VAL A 204 -25.83 9.78 -1.14
N LYS A 205 -26.11 10.07 0.14
CA LYS A 205 -27.21 10.96 0.53
C LYS A 205 -27.03 12.37 -0.03
N ASN A 206 -25.85 12.96 0.13
CA ASN A 206 -25.56 14.32 -0.34
C ASN A 206 -25.72 14.45 -1.86
N GLU A 207 -25.25 13.44 -2.62
CA GLU A 207 -25.44 13.38 -4.08
C GLU A 207 -26.92 13.27 -4.46
N VAL A 208 -27.67 12.37 -3.80
CA VAL A 208 -29.12 12.22 -4.05
C VAL A 208 -29.89 13.50 -3.73
N ASP A 209 -29.55 14.18 -2.62
CA ASP A 209 -30.20 15.43 -2.24
C ASP A 209 -29.86 16.56 -3.23
N SER A 210 -28.64 16.60 -3.77
CA SER A 210 -28.23 17.51 -4.85
C SER A 210 -28.98 17.23 -6.16
N LEU A 211 -29.13 15.95 -6.53
CA LEU A 211 -29.93 15.54 -7.70
C LEU A 211 -31.42 15.86 -7.52
N LYS A 212 -31.96 15.74 -6.30
CA LYS A 212 -33.34 16.16 -6.01
C LYS A 212 -33.53 17.66 -6.24
N GLN A 213 -32.59 18.50 -5.81
CA GLN A 213 -32.66 19.95 -6.07
C GLN A 213 -32.67 20.25 -7.57
N SER A 214 -31.87 19.52 -8.36
CA SER A 214 -31.88 19.64 -9.84
C SER A 214 -33.17 19.16 -10.52
N SER A 215 -34.06 18.51 -9.77
CA SER A 215 -35.37 18.06 -10.26
C SER A 215 -36.47 19.12 -10.11
N ILE A 216 -36.23 20.19 -9.33
CA ILE A 216 -37.30 21.06 -8.80
C ILE A 216 -37.58 22.32 -9.66
N GLU A 217 -36.73 22.75 -10.61
CA GLU A 217 -37.00 24.04 -11.27
C GLU A 217 -36.54 24.20 -12.75
N GLY A 218 -37.48 24.68 -13.60
CA GLY A 218 -37.20 25.25 -14.93
C GLY A 218 -37.53 24.39 -16.17
N GLU A 219 -37.62 25.03 -17.35
CA GLU A 219 -37.83 24.39 -18.67
C GLU A 219 -36.69 23.44 -19.09
N LYS A 220 -35.55 23.44 -18.38
CA LYS A 220 -34.38 22.59 -18.64
C LYS A 220 -34.17 21.54 -17.54
N ARG A 221 -35.22 20.84 -17.12
CA ARG A 221 -35.12 19.78 -16.12
C ARG A 221 -34.54 18.49 -16.74
N VAL A 222 -33.53 17.92 -16.09
CA VAL A 222 -32.90 16.66 -16.53
C VAL A 222 -33.62 15.43 -15.95
N LEU A 223 -34.25 15.59 -14.78
CA LEU A 223 -34.87 14.49 -14.03
C LEU A 223 -36.38 14.71 -13.75
N LYS A 224 -37.18 13.70 -14.12
CA LYS A 224 -38.42 13.22 -13.48
C LYS A 224 -38.52 13.36 -11.97
N SER A 225 -37.91 12.40 -11.33
CA SER A 225 -37.95 12.19 -9.89
C SER A 225 -36.77 11.31 -9.54
N ILE A 226 -36.34 11.39 -8.28
CA ILE A 226 -35.36 10.49 -7.71
C ILE A 226 -35.81 10.16 -6.31
N ARG A 227 -36.02 8.88 -6.04
CA ARG A 227 -36.51 8.38 -4.75
C ARG A 227 -35.76 7.13 -4.31
N TYR A 228 -35.63 6.96 -3.00
CA TYR A 228 -35.19 5.70 -2.43
C TYR A 228 -36.30 4.65 -2.56
N THR A 229 -35.94 3.38 -2.68
CA THR A 229 -36.92 2.28 -2.59
C THR A 229 -37.42 2.04 -1.17
N SER A 230 -36.67 2.50 -0.16
CA SER A 230 -36.99 2.39 1.26
C SER A 230 -36.74 3.71 1.98
N ASP A 231 -37.75 4.16 2.73
CA ASP A 231 -37.65 5.36 3.56
C ASP A 231 -36.94 5.10 4.89
N TYR A 232 -36.82 3.84 5.31
CA TYR A 232 -36.17 3.45 6.56
C TYR A 232 -34.65 3.61 6.49
N ILE A 233 -34.05 4.19 7.55
CA ILE A 233 -32.61 4.39 7.68
C ILE A 233 -32.14 3.63 8.94
N PHE A 234 -31.17 2.75 8.78
CA PHE A 234 -30.52 2.05 9.88
C PHE A 234 -29.55 2.98 10.63
N SER A 235 -29.13 2.60 11.83
CA SER A 235 -28.20 3.39 12.66
C SER A 235 -26.85 3.69 11.99
N ASN A 236 -26.46 2.88 11.01
CA ASN A 236 -25.25 3.09 10.20
C ASN A 236 -25.46 3.98 8.96
N GLY A 237 -26.64 4.59 8.80
CA GLY A 237 -26.96 5.47 7.67
C GLY A 237 -27.40 4.73 6.40
N CYS A 238 -27.28 3.40 6.35
CA CYS A 238 -27.75 2.61 5.21
C CYS A 238 -29.29 2.50 5.17
N ARG A 239 -29.84 2.31 3.97
CA ARG A 239 -31.26 2.01 3.73
C ARG A 239 -31.49 0.58 3.23
N ALA A 240 -30.43 -0.09 2.77
CA ALA A 240 -30.45 -1.50 2.41
C ALA A 240 -30.67 -2.36 3.66
N PRO A 241 -31.34 -3.51 3.56
CA PRO A 241 -31.55 -4.40 4.70
C PRO A 241 -30.23 -5.06 5.15
N PRO A 242 -30.10 -5.47 6.43
CA PRO A 242 -28.83 -5.94 7.00
C PRO A 242 -28.17 -7.08 6.20
N TRP A 243 -28.95 -8.03 5.67
CA TRP A 243 -28.42 -9.14 4.88
C TRP A 243 -27.81 -8.69 3.54
N ARG A 244 -28.24 -7.57 2.97
CA ARG A 244 -27.62 -6.96 1.77
C ARG A 244 -26.46 -6.04 2.13
N GLN A 245 -26.46 -5.45 3.32
CA GLN A 245 -25.32 -4.69 3.83
C GLN A 245 -24.07 -5.57 4.02
N VAL A 246 -24.24 -6.87 4.33
CA VAL A 246 -23.12 -7.84 4.32
C VAL A 246 -22.44 -7.91 2.94
N HIS A 247 -23.23 -7.76 1.86
CA HIS A 247 -22.73 -7.64 0.49
C HIS A 247 -22.35 -6.21 0.10
N ARG A 248 -22.17 -5.33 1.08
CA ARG A 248 -21.73 -3.94 0.93
C ARG A 248 -22.72 -3.02 0.21
N GLU A 249 -23.99 -3.40 0.13
CA GLU A 249 -25.04 -2.54 -0.45
C GLU A 249 -25.55 -1.55 0.60
N MET A 250 -25.74 -0.30 0.19
CA MET A 250 -26.11 0.81 1.06
C MET A 250 -27.56 1.26 0.85
N CYS A 251 -28.00 1.40 -0.39
CA CYS A 251 -29.37 1.75 -0.73
C CYS A 251 -29.69 1.43 -2.19
N TYR A 252 -30.98 1.49 -2.52
CA TYR A 252 -31.45 1.42 -3.90
C TYR A 252 -32.26 2.67 -4.24
N LEU A 253 -32.09 3.14 -5.47
CA LEU A 253 -32.72 4.33 -6.01
C LEU A 253 -33.57 3.96 -7.22
N VAL A 254 -34.71 4.64 -7.34
CA VAL A 254 -35.52 4.69 -8.54
C VAL A 254 -35.40 6.09 -9.09
N ILE A 255 -34.79 6.21 -10.27
CA ILE A 255 -34.51 7.47 -10.94
C ILE A 255 -35.35 7.51 -12.21
N GLU A 256 -36.20 8.52 -12.33
CA GLU A 256 -36.97 8.77 -13.53
C GLU A 256 -36.29 9.93 -14.27
N PRO A 257 -35.60 9.70 -15.39
CA PRO A 257 -35.07 10.76 -16.22
C PRO A 257 -36.14 11.31 -17.20
N CYS A 258 -35.86 12.46 -17.81
CA CYS A 258 -36.77 13.07 -18.78
C CYS A 258 -36.74 12.39 -20.16
N ASP A 259 -35.58 11.88 -20.55
CA ASP A 259 -35.23 11.41 -21.89
C ASP A 259 -35.30 9.89 -22.07
N THR A 260 -35.26 9.14 -20.97
CA THR A 260 -35.13 7.68 -20.96
C THR A 260 -36.10 7.01 -19.97
N GLU A 261 -36.13 5.68 -19.98
CA GLU A 261 -36.93 4.88 -19.06
C GLU A 261 -36.41 4.94 -17.62
N THR A 262 -37.27 4.57 -16.66
CA THR A 262 -36.95 4.58 -15.23
C THR A 262 -35.77 3.66 -14.90
N LEU A 263 -34.72 4.22 -14.31
CA LEU A 263 -33.52 3.50 -13.92
C LEU A 263 -33.64 3.03 -12.47
N CYS A 264 -33.33 1.76 -12.22
CA CYS A 264 -33.14 1.22 -10.87
C CYS A 264 -31.65 1.12 -10.59
N VAL A 265 -31.19 1.73 -9.52
CA VAL A 265 -29.76 1.86 -9.21
C VAL A 265 -29.47 1.28 -7.83
N THR A 266 -28.40 0.50 -7.74
CA THR A 266 -27.85 -0.02 -6.49
C THR A 266 -26.62 0.80 -6.11
N CYS A 267 -26.66 1.43 -4.94
CA CYS A 267 -25.50 2.10 -4.36
C CYS A 267 -24.83 1.14 -3.37
N SER A 268 -23.55 0.86 -3.58
CA SER A 268 -22.74 -0.01 -2.73
C SER A 268 -21.42 0.69 -2.37
N THR A 269 -20.70 0.17 -1.38
CA THR A 269 -19.37 0.72 -1.05
C THR A 269 -18.38 0.60 -2.21
N ALA A 270 -18.62 -0.27 -3.20
CA ALA A 270 -17.74 -0.45 -4.36
C ALA A 270 -18.06 0.50 -5.52
N GLY A 271 -19.23 1.15 -5.52
CA GLY A 271 -19.70 1.91 -6.66
C GLY A 271 -21.22 2.01 -6.75
N VAL A 272 -21.66 2.72 -7.78
CA VAL A 272 -23.07 2.88 -8.17
C VAL A 272 -23.32 2.04 -9.43
N PHE A 273 -24.29 1.14 -9.37
CA PHE A 273 -24.59 0.17 -10.43
C PHE A 273 -26.02 0.33 -10.92
N ILE A 274 -26.21 0.35 -12.24
CA ILE A 274 -27.55 0.32 -12.85
C ILE A 274 -28.00 -1.14 -12.92
N ASN A 275 -29.15 -1.45 -12.34
CA ASN A 275 -29.75 -2.78 -12.38
C ASN A 275 -30.41 -2.98 -13.75
N GLY A 276 -30.14 -4.12 -14.40
CA GLY A 276 -30.75 -4.46 -15.70
C GLY A 276 -32.28 -4.55 -15.62
N MET A 277 -32.97 -3.91 -16.55
CA MET A 277 -34.43 -3.85 -16.62
C MET A 277 -35.05 -5.22 -16.91
N GLY A 278 -35.69 -5.81 -15.90
CA GLY A 278 -36.92 -6.59 -16.09
C GLY A 278 -38.10 -5.70 -15.71
N ARG A 279 -39.10 -5.59 -16.60
CA ARG A 279 -40.31 -4.77 -16.42
C ARG A 279 -40.84 -4.81 -14.97
N ILE A 280 -40.78 -3.68 -14.27
CA ILE A 280 -41.50 -3.50 -13.01
C ILE A 280 -42.94 -3.16 -13.40
N GLN A 281 -43.79 -4.20 -13.49
CA GLN A 281 -45.24 -3.99 -13.54
C GLN A 281 -45.68 -3.59 -12.13
N THR A 282 -46.25 -2.40 -12.04
CA THR A 282 -46.76 -1.79 -10.82
C THR A 282 -48.02 -2.52 -10.33
N ASP A 283 -47.86 -3.66 -9.68
CA ASP A 283 -48.93 -4.25 -8.87
C ASP A 283 -48.81 -3.74 -7.43
N LEU A 284 -49.34 -2.54 -7.22
CA LEU A 284 -49.76 -2.06 -5.91
C LEU A 284 -50.93 -2.93 -5.42
N LYS A 285 -50.64 -4.09 -4.83
CA LYS A 285 -51.54 -4.85 -3.96
C LYS A 285 -50.75 -5.93 -3.20
N ASN A 286 -50.10 -5.53 -2.10
CA ASN A 286 -50.01 -6.25 -0.81
C ASN A 286 -48.79 -5.75 -0.01
N PRO A 287 -48.96 -5.24 1.22
CA PRO A 287 -47.85 -4.87 2.08
C PRO A 287 -47.33 -6.14 2.78
N GLY A 288 -46.37 -6.84 2.18
CA GLY A 288 -45.84 -8.05 2.84
C GLY A 288 -44.75 -8.85 2.13
N GLU A 289 -44.49 -8.66 0.84
CA GLU A 289 -43.48 -9.49 0.15
C GLU A 289 -42.15 -8.76 -0.07
N ALA A 290 -41.10 -9.39 0.43
CA ALA A 290 -39.72 -8.96 0.24
C ALA A 290 -39.34 -9.03 -1.24
N PHE A 291 -38.69 -7.98 -1.74
CA PHE A 291 -38.11 -7.96 -3.09
C PHE A 291 -36.95 -8.97 -3.17
N THR A 292 -37.23 -10.16 -3.71
CA THR A 292 -36.19 -11.08 -4.19
C THR A 292 -35.79 -10.68 -5.60
N VAL A 293 -34.60 -10.08 -5.73
CA VAL A 293 -33.94 -9.91 -7.03
C VAL A 293 -33.29 -11.25 -7.39
N ASN A 294 -33.83 -11.94 -8.40
CA ASN A 294 -33.19 -13.11 -8.99
C ASN A 294 -31.91 -12.68 -9.71
N THR A 295 -30.77 -12.94 -9.09
CA THR A 295 -29.47 -12.95 -9.79
C THR A 295 -29.33 -14.29 -10.50
N SER A 296 -29.87 -14.40 -11.71
CA SER A 296 -29.60 -15.54 -12.58
C SER A 296 -29.46 -15.10 -14.03
N GLN A 297 -28.29 -14.58 -14.39
CA GLN A 297 -27.71 -14.76 -15.72
C GLN A 297 -26.19 -14.84 -15.61
N GLY A 298 -25.66 -16.03 -15.89
CA GLY A 298 -24.22 -16.28 -15.93
C GLY A 298 -23.91 -17.75 -15.72
N GLU A 299 -24.25 -18.59 -16.72
CA GLU A 299 -23.52 -19.80 -17.15
C GLU A 299 -24.49 -20.75 -17.88
N ARG A 300 -24.42 -20.76 -19.22
CA ARG A 300 -24.84 -21.92 -20.02
C ARG A 300 -23.60 -22.81 -20.18
N PRO A 301 -23.63 -24.10 -19.81
CA PRO A 301 -22.62 -25.04 -20.26
C PRO A 301 -22.81 -25.33 -21.76
N PRO A 302 -21.74 -25.59 -22.53
CA PRO A 302 -21.86 -25.93 -23.93
C PRO A 302 -22.47 -27.32 -24.10
N ASN A 303 -23.45 -27.41 -25.01
CA ASN A 303 -24.01 -28.66 -25.49
C ASN A 303 -22.90 -29.54 -26.11
N SER A 304 -22.65 -30.70 -25.51
CA SER A 304 -21.99 -31.82 -26.16
C SER A 304 -23.02 -32.87 -26.55
N SER A 305 -23.41 -32.85 -27.82
CA SER A 305 -23.78 -34.05 -28.59
C SER A 305 -23.37 -33.70 -30.02
N VAL A 306 -22.62 -34.53 -30.73
CA VAL A 306 -23.14 -35.71 -31.43
C VAL A 306 -21.97 -36.62 -31.85
N THR A 307 -22.26 -37.93 -31.88
CA THR A 307 -21.57 -39.09 -32.49
C THR A 307 -20.28 -39.59 -31.87
#